data_AF-A0A3A0E4P1-F1
#
_entry.id   AF-A0A3A0E4P1-F1
#
_cell.length_a   1.000
_cell.length_b   1.000
_cell.length_c   1.000
_cell.angle_alpha   90.00
_cell.angle_beta   90.00
_cell.angle_gamma   90.00
#
_symmetry.space_group_name_H-M   'P 1'
#
loop_
_entity.id
_entity.type
_entity.pdbx_description
1 polymer ?
#
loop_
_entity_poly.entity_id
_entity_poly.type
_entity_poly.pdbx_seq_one_letter_code
_entity_poly.pdbx_strand_id
1 'polypeptide(L)'
;MTRTAVNFLLDTLLLLFFSSLVWVAATLQFVFPPGPEADGWRLWGCGYAEWANVQFALIAILLAGVVLHVMLHWTWVCGVVASRYGREKKGKVDDGVRTLYGVGLLIAILHVIGIALTAATLTIEDPAQVESSNAAADSVRASAD
;
A
#
# COMPACT_ATOMS: atom_id res chain seq x y z
N MET A 1 10.42 11.67 -27.00
CA MET A 1 9.00 11.28 -26.83
C MET A 1 8.20 12.51 -26.41
N THR A 2 6.99 12.69 -26.95
CA THR A 2 6.07 13.76 -26.50
C THR A 2 5.63 13.47 -25.06
N ARG A 3 5.45 14.50 -24.22
CA ARG A 3 4.96 14.33 -22.82
C ARG A 3 3.70 13.47 -22.76
N THR A 4 2.81 13.61 -23.74
CA THR A 4 1.61 12.80 -23.88
C THR A 4 1.89 11.31 -24.04
N ALA A 5 2.93 10.93 -24.79
CA ALA A 5 3.31 9.52 -24.97
C ALA A 5 3.87 8.92 -23.67
N VAL A 6 4.65 9.70 -22.90
CA VAL A 6 5.16 9.26 -21.59
C VAL A 6 4.03 9.08 -20.59
N ASN A 7 3.08 10.01 -20.55
CA ASN A 7 1.90 9.91 -19.67
C ASN A 7 1.04 8.68 -20.02
N PHE A 8 0.73 8.50 -21.31
CA PHE A 8 -0.05 7.36 -21.76
C PHE A 8 0.63 6.01 -21.46
N LEU A 9 1.95 5.96 -21.62
CA LEU A 9 2.75 4.78 -21.27
C LEU A 9 2.70 4.50 -19.76
N LEU A 10 2.86 5.54 -18.93
CA LEU A 10 2.78 5.41 -17.48
C LEU A 10 1.42 4.86 -17.04
N ASP A 11 0.32 5.41 -17.57
CA ASP A 11 -1.05 4.97 -17.25
C ASP A 11 -1.29 3.52 -17.68
N THR A 12 -0.78 3.15 -18.85
CA THR A 12 -0.85 1.77 -19.35
C THR A 12 -0.07 0.81 -18.45
N LEU A 13 1.13 1.19 -18.00
CA LEU A 13 1.92 0.39 -17.06
C LEU A 13 1.22 0.25 -15.71
N LEU A 14 0.63 1.33 -15.19
CA LEU A 14 -0.19 1.31 -13.98
C LEU A 14 -1.36 0.32 -14.09
N LEU A 15 -2.08 0.35 -15.21
CA LEU A 15 -3.18 -0.58 -15.46
C LEU A 15 -2.69 -2.03 -15.50
N LEU A 16 -1.54 -2.29 -16.12
CA LEU A 16 -0.93 -3.62 -16.17
C LEU A 16 -0.50 -4.11 -14.79
N PHE A 17 0.15 -3.26 -13.98
CA PHE A 17 0.53 -3.61 -12.61
C PHE A 17 -0.69 -3.86 -11.73
N PHE A 18 -1.72 -3.04 -11.86
CA PHE A 18 -2.98 -3.23 -11.13
C PHE A 18 -3.64 -4.55 -11.51
N SER A 19 -3.74 -4.86 -12.81
CA SER A 19 -4.31 -6.11 -13.29
C SER A 19 -3.52 -7.33 -12.80
N SER A 20 -2.18 -7.23 -12.80
CA SER A 20 -1.29 -8.27 -12.27
C SER A 20 -1.47 -8.44 -10.77
N LEU A 21 -1.63 -7.35 -10.02
CA LEU A 21 -1.90 -7.39 -8.58
C LEU A 21 -3.22 -8.10 -8.27
N VAL A 22 -4.29 -7.77 -9.01
CA VAL A 22 -5.59 -8.42 -8.87
C VAL A 22 -5.48 -9.92 -9.17
N TRP A 23 -4.75 -10.29 -10.21
CA TRP A 23 -4.48 -11.69 -10.55
C TRP A 23 -3.75 -12.43 -9.42
N VAL A 24 -2.67 -11.85 -8.88
CA VAL A 24 -1.90 -12.46 -7.76
C VAL A 24 -2.76 -12.55 -6.50
N ALA A 25 -3.51 -11.51 -6.17
CA ALA A 25 -4.43 -11.51 -5.03
C ALA A 25 -5.50 -12.59 -5.14
N ALA A 26 -6.11 -12.73 -6.33
CA ALA A 26 -7.08 -13.79 -6.60
C ALA A 26 -6.44 -15.18 -6.52
N THR A 27 -5.21 -15.34 -7.01
CA THR A 27 -4.46 -16.60 -6.92
C THR A 27 -4.22 -16.98 -5.46
N LEU A 28 -3.74 -16.05 -4.64
CA LEU A 28 -3.54 -16.28 -3.21
C LEU A 28 -4.84 -16.58 -2.46
N GLN A 29 -5.95 -15.93 -2.83
CA GLN A 29 -7.23 -16.11 -2.14
C GLN A 29 -7.99 -17.39 -2.56
N PHE A 30 -7.91 -17.80 -3.83
CA PHE A 30 -8.70 -18.89 -4.38
C PHE A 30 -7.92 -20.19 -4.64
N VAL A 31 -6.60 -20.11 -4.84
CA VAL A 31 -5.77 -21.28 -5.16
C VAL A 31 -5.09 -21.84 -3.91
N PHE A 32 -4.66 -20.97 -3.00
CA PHE A 32 -4.09 -21.41 -1.72
C PHE A 32 -5.18 -21.57 -0.67
N PRO A 33 -5.12 -22.61 0.18
CA PRO A 33 -6.02 -22.74 1.32
C PRO A 33 -5.74 -21.62 2.35
N PRO A 34 -6.76 -21.18 3.11
CA PRO A 34 -6.59 -20.09 4.08
C PRO A 34 -5.76 -20.52 5.30
N GLY A 35 -4.74 -19.74 5.66
CA GLY A 35 -4.08 -19.82 6.96
C GLY A 35 -2.91 -20.82 7.07
N PRO A 36 -2.64 -21.39 8.27
CA PRO A 36 -1.47 -22.25 8.54
C PRO A 36 -1.51 -23.60 7.82
N GLU A 37 -2.63 -23.95 7.18
CA GLU A 37 -2.77 -25.17 6.36
C GLU A 37 -2.14 -25.04 4.96
N ALA A 38 -1.73 -23.83 4.55
CA ALA A 38 -1.00 -23.62 3.31
C ALA A 38 0.49 -24.04 3.41
N ASP A 39 0.95 -24.44 4.59
CA ASP A 39 2.33 -24.86 4.80
C ASP A 39 2.63 -26.13 3.99
N GLY A 40 3.61 -26.03 3.09
CA GLY A 40 3.97 -27.09 2.12
C GLY A 40 3.22 -27.06 0.77
N TRP A 41 2.18 -26.24 0.60
CA TRP A 41 1.54 -26.07 -0.71
C TRP A 41 2.42 -25.20 -1.61
N ARG A 42 2.73 -25.71 -2.81
CA ARG A 42 3.57 -25.02 -3.79
C ARG A 42 2.80 -24.84 -5.09
N LEU A 43 2.70 -23.59 -5.53
CA LEU A 43 2.18 -23.25 -6.84
C LEU A 43 3.37 -22.91 -7.74
N TRP A 44 3.58 -23.73 -8.77
CA TRP A 44 4.72 -23.63 -9.71
C TRP A 44 6.10 -23.62 -9.04
N GLY A 45 6.24 -24.39 -7.96
CA GLY A 45 7.47 -24.47 -7.20
C GLY A 45 7.66 -23.33 -6.19
N CYS A 46 6.80 -22.32 -6.19
CA CYS A 46 6.82 -21.26 -5.19
C CYS A 46 5.79 -21.49 -4.08
N GLY A 47 6.17 -21.24 -2.83
CA GLY A 47 5.28 -21.34 -1.67
C GLY A 47 4.38 -20.12 -1.49
N TYR A 48 3.43 -20.20 -0.55
CA TYR A 48 2.53 -19.07 -0.21
C TYR A 48 3.30 -17.79 0.14
N ALA A 49 4.35 -17.89 0.96
CA ALA A 49 5.15 -16.73 1.39
C ALA A 49 5.84 -16.00 0.24
N GLU A 50 6.32 -16.74 -0.77
CA GLU A 50 6.97 -16.15 -1.96
C GLU A 50 5.94 -15.42 -2.83
N TRP A 51 4.77 -16.02 -3.05
CA TRP A 51 3.68 -15.36 -3.76
C TRP A 51 3.16 -14.12 -3.01
N ALA A 52 3.09 -14.17 -1.68
CA ALA A 52 2.75 -13.02 -0.84
C ALA A 52 3.80 -11.90 -0.97
N ASN A 53 5.09 -12.24 -1.02
CA ASN A 53 6.15 -11.26 -1.28
C ASN A 53 6.03 -10.61 -2.67
N VAL A 54 5.68 -11.39 -3.70
CA VAL A 54 5.41 -10.85 -5.05
C VAL A 54 4.21 -9.90 -5.02
N GLN A 55 3.13 -10.26 -4.32
CA GLN A 55 1.97 -9.39 -4.14
C GLN A 55 2.37 -8.07 -3.47
N PHE A 56 3.16 -8.13 -2.40
CA PHE A 56 3.65 -6.95 -1.70
C PHE A 56 4.53 -6.07 -2.61
N ALA A 57 5.44 -6.66 -3.38
CA ALA A 57 6.26 -5.92 -4.33
C ALA A 57 5.41 -5.22 -5.40
N LEU A 58 4.37 -5.88 -5.92
CA LEU A 58 3.42 -5.28 -6.85
C LEU A 58 2.67 -4.10 -6.23
N ILE A 59 2.22 -4.21 -4.97
CA ILE A 59 1.58 -3.11 -4.24
C ILE A 59 2.55 -1.93 -4.11
N ALA A 60 3.80 -2.18 -3.72
CA ALA A 60 4.81 -1.13 -3.55
C ALA A 60 5.12 -0.40 -4.87
N ILE A 61 5.29 -1.14 -5.97
CA ILE A 61 5.50 -0.58 -7.31
C ILE A 61 4.27 0.21 -7.76
N LEU A 62 3.07 -0.34 -7.57
CA LEU A 62 1.83 0.32 -7.95
C LEU A 62 1.65 1.62 -7.18
N LEU A 63 1.92 1.63 -5.87
CA LEU A 63 1.84 2.83 -5.03
C LEU A 63 2.80 3.91 -5.52
N ALA A 64 4.06 3.55 -5.79
CA ALA A 64 5.05 4.47 -6.35
C ALA A 64 4.62 5.00 -7.74
N GLY A 65 4.07 4.12 -8.59
CA GLY A 65 3.52 4.49 -9.88
C GLY A 65 2.35 5.47 -9.78
N VAL A 66 1.42 5.25 -8.84
CA VAL A 66 0.25 6.11 -8.62
C VAL A 66 0.71 7.50 -8.19
N VAL A 67 1.67 7.58 -7.27
CA VAL A 67 2.30 8.84 -6.87
C VAL A 67 2.86 9.57 -8.08
N LEU A 68 3.66 8.88 -8.90
CA LEU A 68 4.26 9.47 -10.10
C LEU A 68 3.19 9.95 -11.08
N HIS A 69 2.14 9.15 -11.30
CA HIS A 69 1.00 9.51 -12.13
C HIS A 69 0.31 10.78 -11.64
N VAL A 70 0.02 10.88 -10.34
CA VAL A 70 -0.59 12.07 -9.74
C VAL A 70 0.32 13.29 -9.91
N MET A 71 1.64 13.14 -9.76
CA MET A 71 2.60 14.22 -10.01
C MET A 71 2.59 14.69 -11.47
N LEU A 72 2.57 13.78 -12.45
CA LEU A 72 2.51 14.14 -13.87
C LEU A 72 1.14 14.74 -14.26
N HIS A 73 0.04 14.26 -13.66
CA HIS A 73 -1.31 14.75 -13.93
C HIS A 73 -1.69 15.98 -13.10
N TRP A 74 -0.82 16.45 -12.20
CA TRP A 74 -1.08 17.54 -11.27
C TRP A 74 -1.54 18.85 -11.95
N THR A 75 -1.03 19.13 -13.16
CA THR A 75 -1.46 20.29 -13.95
C THR A 75 -2.94 20.20 -14.36
N TRP A 76 -3.39 18.99 -14.72
CA TRP A 76 -4.79 18.71 -15.02
C TRP A 76 -5.64 18.80 -13.74
N VAL A 77 -5.17 18.26 -12.62
CA VAL A 77 -5.85 18.37 -11.31
C VAL A 77 -6.07 19.84 -10.94
N CYS A 78 -5.05 20.69 -11.03
CA CYS A 78 -5.22 22.13 -10.79
C CYS A 78 -6.25 22.75 -11.75
N GLY A 79 -6.27 22.34 -13.02
CA GLY A 79 -7.26 22.81 -14.00
C GLY A 79 -8.69 22.40 -13.65
N VAL A 80 -8.90 21.16 -13.19
CA VAL A 80 -10.20 20.63 -12.76
C VAL A 80 -10.65 21.27 -11.44
N VAL A 81 -9.75 21.45 -10.48
CA VAL A 81 -10.07 22.10 -9.20
C VAL A 81 -10.40 23.57 -9.42
N ALA A 82 -9.62 24.29 -10.23
CA ALA A 82 -9.90 25.69 -10.55
C ALA A 82 -11.21 25.87 -11.32
N SER A 83 -11.54 24.95 -12.25
CA SER A 83 -12.83 24.98 -12.96
C SER A 83 -14.02 24.65 -12.07
N ARG A 84 -13.84 23.78 -11.06
CA ARG A 84 -14.87 23.46 -10.05
C ARG A 84 -15.06 24.55 -8.99
N TYR A 85 -14.00 25.26 -8.59
CA TYR A 85 -14.05 26.30 -7.55
C TYR A 85 -14.26 27.73 -8.08
N GLY A 86 -14.52 27.91 -9.38
CA GLY A 86 -15.22 29.09 -9.89
C GLY A 86 -14.55 30.44 -9.67
N ARG A 87 -13.21 30.53 -9.66
CA ARG A 87 -12.53 31.84 -9.70
C ARG A 87 -11.59 31.91 -10.88
N GLU A 88 -12.06 32.57 -11.92
CA GLU A 88 -11.26 33.24 -12.95
C GLU A 88 -10.23 34.16 -12.29
N LYS A 89 -9.09 33.62 -11.86
CA LYS A 89 -7.94 34.44 -11.53
C LYS A 89 -6.75 33.96 -12.34
N LYS A 90 -6.45 34.76 -13.37
CA LYS A 90 -5.20 34.80 -14.14
C LYS A 90 -4.04 35.08 -13.18
N GLY A 91 -3.65 34.09 -12.40
CA GLY A 91 -2.42 34.06 -11.65
C GLY A 91 -1.67 32.83 -12.10
N LYS A 92 -0.57 33.02 -12.81
CA LYS A 92 0.33 31.96 -13.25
C LYS A 92 0.88 31.30 -11.96
N VAL A 93 0.21 30.27 -11.45
CA VAL A 93 0.66 29.55 -10.27
C VAL A 93 1.99 28.90 -10.64
N ASP A 94 3.05 29.33 -9.98
CA ASP A 94 4.42 28.95 -10.26
C ASP A 94 4.63 27.44 -10.17
N ASP A 95 5.43 26.87 -11.08
CA ASP A 95 5.75 25.44 -11.11
C ASP A 95 6.42 24.96 -9.80
N GLY A 96 7.11 25.86 -9.10
CA GLY A 96 7.72 25.59 -7.80
C GLY A 96 6.70 25.32 -6.69
N VAL A 97 5.62 26.11 -6.63
CA VAL A 97 4.54 25.93 -5.64
C VAL A 97 3.78 24.63 -5.90
N ARG A 98 3.58 24.28 -7.18
CA ARG A 98 2.98 23.00 -7.59
C ARG A 98 3.80 21.79 -7.15
N THR A 99 5.13 21.86 -7.30
CA THR A 99 6.03 20.78 -6.89
C THR A 99 6.05 20.63 -5.37
N LEU A 100 6.02 21.76 -4.64
CA LEU A 100 5.99 21.76 -3.17
C LEU A 100 4.72 21.12 -2.61
N TYR A 101 3.55 21.34 -3.21
CA TYR A 101 2.32 20.65 -2.82
C TYR A 101 2.38 19.14 -3.11
N GLY A 102 2.95 18.74 -4.26
CA GLY A 102 3.15 17.32 -4.58
C GLY A 102 4.06 16.61 -3.59
N VAL A 103 5.20 17.23 -3.25
CA VAL A 103 6.14 16.72 -2.24
C VAL A 103 5.52 16.72 -0.85
N GLY A 104 4.78 17.77 -0.48
CA GLY A 104 4.08 17.85 0.80
C GLY A 104 3.02 16.76 0.96
N LEU A 105 2.24 16.47 -0.09
CA LEU A 105 1.28 15.36 -0.12
C LEU A 105 1.99 14.02 0.04
N LEU A 106 3.13 13.83 -0.65
CA LEU A 106 3.92 12.60 -0.55
C LEU A 106 4.41 12.37 0.89
N ILE A 107 4.98 13.40 1.50
CA ILE A 107 5.46 13.36 2.88
C ILE A 107 4.30 13.04 3.83
N ALA A 108 3.14 13.66 3.64
CA ALA A 108 1.95 13.40 4.46
C ALA A 108 1.47 11.95 4.34
N ILE A 109 1.36 11.41 3.11
CA ILE A 109 0.95 10.02 2.87
C ILE A 109 1.93 9.05 3.52
N LEU A 110 3.25 9.26 3.35
CA LEU A 110 4.28 8.43 3.98
C LEU A 110 4.18 8.45 5.51
N HIS A 111 3.94 9.60 6.12
CA HIS A 111 3.76 9.69 7.58
C HIS A 111 2.49 8.97 8.04
N VAL A 112 1.37 9.11 7.32
CA VAL A 112 0.12 8.42 7.67
C VAL A 112 0.30 6.90 7.61
N ILE A 113 0.94 6.39 6.55
CA ILE A 113 1.25 4.95 6.42
C ILE A 113 2.20 4.51 7.54
N GLY A 114 3.26 5.28 7.81
CA GLY A 114 4.21 5.00 8.89
C GLY A 114 3.53 4.92 10.26
N ILE A 115 2.66 5.89 10.58
CA ILE A 115 1.88 5.92 11.82
C ILE A 115 0.96 4.70 11.91
N ALA A 116 0.24 4.38 10.83
CA ALA A 116 -0.65 3.22 10.79
C ALA A 116 0.12 1.90 11.02
N LEU A 117 1.30 1.75 10.42
CA LEU A 117 2.17 0.59 10.65
C LEU A 117 2.68 0.54 12.08
N THR A 118 3.12 1.66 12.66
CA THR A 118 3.55 1.69 14.07
C THR A 118 2.40 1.34 15.02
N ALA A 119 1.20 1.85 14.76
CA ALA A 119 0.02 1.50 15.53
C ALA A 119 -0.29 0.00 15.42
N ALA A 120 -0.22 -0.56 14.22
CA ALA A 120 -0.41 -2.00 13.99
C ALA A 120 0.62 -2.83 14.77
N THR A 121 1.90 -2.45 14.76
CA THR A 121 2.95 -3.18 15.51
C THR A 121 2.73 -3.13 17.02
N LEU A 122 2.18 -2.04 17.55
CA LEU A 122 1.87 -1.92 18.98
C LEU A 122 0.65 -2.77 19.40
N THR A 123 -0.18 -3.18 18.45
CA THR A 123 -1.38 -4.01 18.69
C THR A 123 -1.17 -5.50 18.45
N ILE A 124 0.01 -5.92 17.97
CA ILE A 124 0.32 -7.35 17.81
C ILE A 124 0.65 -7.93 19.18
N GLU A 125 -0.20 -8.83 19.67
CA GLU A 125 0.07 -9.66 20.84
C GLU A 125 0.88 -10.89 20.42
N ASP A 126 2.04 -11.10 21.03
CA ASP A 126 2.86 -12.28 20.79
C ASP A 126 2.24 -13.50 21.50
N PRO A 127 1.92 -14.60 20.80
CA PRO A 127 1.32 -15.78 21.41
C PRO A 127 2.16 -16.39 22.56
N ALA A 128 3.48 -16.18 22.57
CA ALA A 128 4.35 -16.63 23.67
C ALA A 128 4.10 -15.86 24.98
N GLN A 129 3.63 -14.61 24.90
CA GLN A 129 3.28 -13.82 26.08
C GLN A 129 1.92 -14.25 26.67
N VAL A 130 0.99 -14.68 25.84
CA VAL A 130 -0.31 -15.22 26.28
C VAL A 130 -0.11 -16.54 27.03
N GLU A 131 0.74 -17.42 26.51
CA GLU A 131 0.99 -18.73 27.11
C GLU A 131 1.75 -18.62 28.45
N SER A 132 2.76 -17.73 28.53
CA SER A 132 3.47 -17.45 29.78
C SER A 132 2.61 -16.76 30.84
N SER A 133 1.69 -15.88 30.43
CA SER A 133 0.72 -15.25 31.35
C SER A 133 -0.28 -16.26 31.91
N ASN A 134 -0.77 -17.19 31.08
CA ASN A 134 -1.70 -18.24 31.52
C ASN A 134 -1.00 -19.25 32.44
N ALA A 135 0.23 -19.66 32.10
CA ALA A 135 1.03 -20.54 32.96
C ALA A 135 1.33 -19.90 34.34
N ALA A 136 1.60 -18.60 34.37
CA ALA A 136 1.75 -17.86 35.62
C ALA A 136 0.44 -17.81 36.42
N ALA A 137 -0.70 -17.56 35.78
CA ALA A 137 -2.01 -17.54 36.42
C ALA A 137 -2.40 -18.90 37.03
N ASP A 138 -2.11 -19.99 36.34
CA ASP A 138 -2.38 -21.34 36.81
C ASP A 138 -1.51 -21.72 38.03
N SER A 139 -0.24 -21.28 38.05
CA SER A 139 0.65 -21.49 39.21
C SER A 139 0.18 -20.75 40.47
N VAL A 140 -0.39 -19.55 40.31
CA VAL A 140 -0.96 -18.76 41.42
C VAL A 140 -2.24 -19.42 41.93
N ARG A 141 -3.07 -19.99 41.04
CA ARG A 141 -4.28 -20.71 41.41
C ARG A 141 -3.97 -22.01 42.17
N ALA A 142 -2.96 -22.76 41.72
CA ALA A 142 -2.52 -24.01 42.35
C ALA A 142 -1.86 -23.85 43.73
N SER A 143 -1.43 -22.64 44.10
CA SER A 143 -0.86 -22.34 45.42
C SER A 143 -1.88 -21.74 46.40
N ALA A 144 -3.11 -21.48 45.94
CA ALA A 144 -4.20 -20.94 46.75
C ALA A 144 -5.17 -22.02 47.26
N ASP A 145 -5.07 -23.26 46.74
CA ASP A 145 -5.79 -24.46 47.18
C ASP A 145 -4.92 -25.33 48.11
#